data_AF-A0A075R4J9-F1
#
_entry.id   AF-A0A075R4J9-F1
#
_cell.length_a   1.000
_cell.length_b   1.000
_cell.length_c   1.000
_cell.angle_alpha   90.00
_cell.angle_beta   90.00
_cell.angle_gamma   90.00
#
_symmetry.space_group_name_H-M   'P 1'
#
loop_
_entity.id
_entity.type
_entity.pdbx_description
1 polymer ?
#
loop_
_entity_poly.entity_id
_entity_poly.type
_entity_poly.pdbx_seq_one_letter_code
_entity_poly.pdbx_strand_id
1 'polypeptide(L)'
;MKRLVSLLLSIFFCLIFSACSNEEKVSGLIWKENSVQKLLDSKNLDGGFTYFKTERPISIYETRYAIELFKEANQKLPREKELKSYMRGLQLENIKILSENDLLNLKYIIDISDMLQLDFDQKFKESVIENLLTLKIGNGMYAFSPNDSLLDIISTTELVVECLNKIQYSFDTVPLSKSIIDILEKEKIEKINTKFKPTLYNSALNILHNINYKDIEELHSIKKIKNTLTSQKMIVPISRVELYNVIAISKMNNLLKIENHIQPEFKQYLESIRLKDGGFNFLTDDLSDLQATLEINRIYKDVKFLEEILQYTKKFQKDSGGFSVRSIVKNSNTLPTILGYKILNNLGYDDLESFKKYLNDHKKDLNWKNVYQIVDISKEMNYKPIIPEYNEWNIDLLYKLVLTEATESEKELINKELKESSKEFWTKKDVEETFLITKAKNNSLLNIEYKVEDIKYWALSSQNNDGGFSTKGNDSDLIETYFYLQILKELDIEPNNKESIAKYIFSLRVPSGGYTFQKGGNASLQATYYSIESLKLLNITE
;
A
#
# COMPACT_ATOMS: atom_id res chain seq x y z
N MET A 1 -62.26 4.71 28.19
CA MET A 1 -61.72 4.48 26.84
C MET A 1 -60.58 5.44 26.47
N LYS A 2 -60.78 6.77 26.39
CA LYS A 2 -59.70 7.74 26.04
C LYS A 2 -58.43 7.64 26.91
N ARG A 3 -58.56 7.49 28.23
CA ARG A 3 -57.40 7.31 29.14
C ARG A 3 -56.64 6.00 28.91
N LEU A 4 -57.34 4.93 28.53
CA LEU A 4 -56.72 3.63 28.24
C LEU A 4 -55.95 3.67 26.92
N VAL A 5 -56.49 4.33 25.90
CA VAL A 5 -55.81 4.54 24.61
C VAL A 5 -54.56 5.40 24.78
N SER A 6 -54.63 6.47 25.58
CA SER A 6 -53.45 7.30 25.88
C SER A 6 -52.35 6.53 26.60
N LEU A 7 -52.70 5.68 27.58
CA LEU A 7 -51.72 4.87 28.31
C LEU A 7 -51.05 3.83 27.40
N LEU A 8 -51.84 3.15 26.55
CA LEU A 8 -51.31 2.17 25.59
C LEU A 8 -50.37 2.82 24.58
N LEU A 9 -50.70 4.02 24.09
CA LEU A 9 -49.80 4.80 23.21
C LEU A 9 -48.51 5.17 23.93
N SER A 10 -48.56 5.65 25.17
CA SER A 10 -47.35 5.98 25.95
C SER A 10 -46.45 4.75 26.16
N ILE A 11 -47.02 3.59 26.52
CA ILE A 11 -46.26 2.34 26.68
C ILE A 11 -45.64 1.93 25.34
N PHE A 12 -46.39 2.01 24.24
CA PHE A 12 -45.89 1.70 22.90
C PHE A 12 -44.72 2.60 22.50
N PHE A 13 -44.80 3.92 22.74
CA PHE A 13 -43.71 4.86 22.51
C PHE A 13 -42.48 4.55 23.39
N CYS A 14 -42.68 4.20 24.66
CA CYS A 14 -41.58 3.80 25.54
C CYS A 14 -40.89 2.51 25.05
N LEU A 15 -41.66 1.52 24.57
CA LEU A 15 -41.11 0.27 24.02
C LEU A 15 -40.35 0.50 22.72
N ILE A 16 -40.86 1.34 21.81
CA ILE A 16 -40.15 1.73 20.58
C ILE A 16 -38.86 2.47 20.94
N PHE A 17 -38.91 3.44 21.84
CA PHE A 17 -37.73 4.20 22.24
C PHE A 17 -36.67 3.30 22.88
N SER A 18 -37.10 2.37 23.75
CA SER A 18 -36.20 1.38 24.35
C SER A 18 -35.59 0.44 23.29
N ALA A 19 -36.38 -0.02 22.33
CA ALA A 19 -35.91 -0.87 21.24
C ALA A 19 -34.88 -0.13 20.35
N CYS A 20 -35.18 1.10 19.93
CA CYS A 20 -34.26 1.94 19.15
C CYS A 20 -32.97 2.23 19.93
N SER A 21 -33.05 2.52 21.23
CA SER A 21 -31.86 2.75 22.07
C SER A 21 -31.00 1.50 22.25
N ASN A 22 -31.62 0.32 22.27
CA ASN A 22 -30.88 -0.95 22.34
C ASN A 22 -30.23 -1.28 20.99
N GLU A 23 -30.92 -1.03 19.88
CA GLU A 23 -30.37 -1.24 18.54
C GLU A 23 -29.15 -0.34 18.29
N GLU A 24 -29.20 0.93 18.69
CA GLU A 24 -28.08 1.86 18.59
C GLU A 24 -26.87 1.41 19.44
N LYS A 25 -27.11 0.96 20.68
CA LYS A 25 -26.06 0.40 21.55
C LYS A 25 -25.42 -0.86 20.98
N VAL A 26 -26.23 -1.80 20.48
CA VAL A 26 -25.74 -3.04 19.86
C VAL A 26 -24.95 -2.72 18.59
N SER A 27 -25.45 -1.81 17.76
CA SER A 27 -24.73 -1.35 16.56
C SER A 27 -23.40 -0.68 16.92
N GLY A 28 -23.34 0.09 18.01
CA GLY A 28 -22.12 0.72 18.51
C GLY A 28 -21.08 -0.31 18.96
N LEU A 29 -21.50 -1.34 19.70
CA LEU A 29 -20.62 -2.43 20.14
C LEU A 29 -20.05 -3.23 18.96
N ILE A 30 -20.90 -3.62 18.00
CA ILE A 30 -20.46 -4.34 16.79
C ILE A 30 -19.48 -3.48 15.98
N TRP A 31 -19.78 -2.18 15.81
CA TRP A 31 -18.90 -1.26 15.12
C TRP A 31 -17.54 -1.17 15.82
N LYS A 32 -17.52 -1.09 17.16
CA LYS A 32 -16.30 -1.02 17.97
C LYS A 32 -15.44 -2.27 17.81
N GLU A 33 -16.04 -3.46 17.93
CA GLU A 33 -15.34 -4.74 17.73
C GLU A 33 -14.74 -4.83 16.32
N ASN A 34 -15.50 -4.42 15.31
CA ASN A 34 -15.02 -4.39 13.92
C ASN A 34 -13.88 -3.39 13.73
N SER A 35 -13.94 -2.21 14.36
CA SER A 35 -12.87 -1.20 14.31
C SER A 35 -11.58 -1.72 14.92
N VAL A 36 -11.66 -2.37 16.07
CA VAL A 36 -10.52 -3.00 16.74
C VAL A 36 -9.92 -4.10 15.87
N GLN A 37 -10.75 -5.00 15.35
CA GLN A 37 -10.26 -6.06 14.48
C GLN A 37 -9.58 -5.50 13.23
N LYS A 38 -10.13 -4.44 12.63
CA LYS A 38 -9.54 -3.78 11.46
C LYS A 38 -8.18 -3.15 11.74
N LEU A 39 -7.99 -2.59 12.93
CA LEU A 39 -6.70 -2.08 13.42
C LEU A 39 -5.70 -3.20 13.67
N LEU A 40 -6.11 -4.24 14.39
CA LEU A 40 -5.24 -5.39 14.66
C LEU A 40 -4.80 -6.08 13.36
N ASP A 41 -5.68 -6.11 12.35
CA ASP A 41 -5.39 -6.57 11.00
C ASP A 41 -4.36 -5.73 10.23
N SER A 42 -4.12 -4.48 10.65
CA SER A 42 -3.10 -3.60 10.05
C SER A 42 -1.80 -3.54 10.86
N LYS A 43 -1.75 -4.21 12.02
CA LYS A 43 -0.55 -4.35 12.86
C LYS A 43 0.47 -5.29 12.20
N ASN A 44 1.75 -4.90 12.17
CA ASN A 44 2.84 -5.71 11.62
C ASN A 44 3.67 -6.37 12.72
N LEU A 45 4.65 -7.19 12.33
CA LEU A 45 5.52 -7.97 13.22
C LEU A 45 6.43 -7.12 14.10
N ASP A 46 6.79 -5.91 13.64
CA ASP A 46 7.57 -4.93 14.42
C ASP A 46 6.76 -4.25 15.53
N GLY A 47 5.47 -4.59 15.66
CA GLY A 47 4.56 -4.03 16.66
C GLY A 47 3.87 -2.74 16.23
N GLY A 48 4.27 -2.13 15.11
CA GLY A 48 3.62 -0.95 14.56
C GLY A 48 2.41 -1.28 13.67
N PHE A 49 1.81 -0.25 13.07
CA PHE A 49 0.67 -0.37 12.19
C PHE A 49 0.96 0.17 10.78
N THR A 50 0.20 -0.34 9.82
CA THR A 50 0.03 0.25 8.49
C THR A 50 -1.36 0.85 8.34
N TYR A 51 -1.59 1.54 7.23
CA TYR A 51 -2.94 1.90 6.80
C TYR A 51 -3.82 0.65 6.68
N PHE A 52 -5.14 0.82 6.79
CA PHE A 52 -6.06 -0.30 6.65
C PHE A 52 -5.87 -1.01 5.31
N LYS A 53 -6.18 -2.30 5.28
CA LYS A 53 -6.15 -3.08 4.02
C LYS A 53 -6.97 -2.42 2.90
N THR A 54 -8.05 -1.72 3.26
CA THR A 54 -8.90 -0.93 2.35
C THR A 54 -8.20 0.30 1.78
N GLU A 55 -7.19 0.84 2.45
CA GLU A 55 -6.42 2.02 2.01
C GLU A 55 -5.17 1.66 1.20
N ARG A 56 -4.71 0.40 1.26
CA ARG A 56 -3.53 -0.03 0.48
C ARG A 56 -3.76 0.22 -1.01
N PRO A 57 -2.77 0.75 -1.75
CA PRO A 57 -2.91 0.96 -3.18
C PRO A 57 -3.02 -0.37 -3.92
N ILE A 58 -3.53 -0.31 -5.16
CA ILE A 58 -3.48 -1.44 -6.08
C ILE A 58 -2.01 -1.70 -6.41
N SER A 59 -1.62 -2.96 -6.42
CA SER A 59 -0.32 -3.41 -6.90
C SER A 59 -0.50 -4.06 -8.25
N ILE A 60 0.14 -3.52 -9.29
CA ILE A 60 0.12 -4.12 -10.63
C ILE A 60 0.77 -5.50 -10.60
N TYR A 61 1.84 -5.69 -9.80
CA TYR A 61 2.45 -6.99 -9.55
C TYR A 61 1.44 -8.01 -8.99
N GLU A 62 0.76 -7.69 -7.88
CA GLU A 62 -0.21 -8.62 -7.26
C GLU A 62 -1.38 -8.87 -8.21
N THR A 63 -1.82 -7.84 -8.93
CA THR A 63 -2.90 -7.95 -9.91
C THR A 63 -2.55 -8.94 -11.01
N ARG A 64 -1.34 -8.83 -11.58
CA ARG A 64 -0.85 -9.73 -12.64
C ARG A 64 -0.86 -11.19 -12.19
N TYR A 65 -0.26 -11.49 -11.04
CA TYR A 65 -0.17 -12.87 -10.56
C TYR A 65 -1.50 -13.43 -10.02
N ALA A 66 -2.37 -12.58 -9.46
CA ALA A 66 -3.72 -12.99 -9.09
C ALA A 66 -4.49 -13.47 -10.33
N ILE A 67 -4.47 -12.71 -11.43
CA ILE A 67 -5.14 -13.11 -12.68
C ILE A 67 -4.60 -14.45 -13.19
N GLU A 68 -3.28 -14.64 -13.19
CA GLU A 68 -2.68 -15.91 -13.60
C GLU A 68 -3.14 -17.08 -12.71
N LEU A 69 -3.24 -16.90 -11.39
CA LEU A 69 -3.78 -17.94 -10.51
C LEU A 69 -5.25 -18.25 -10.79
N PHE A 70 -6.08 -17.24 -11.03
CA PHE A 70 -7.49 -17.46 -11.41
C PHE A 70 -7.59 -18.26 -12.71
N LYS A 71 -6.75 -17.93 -13.71
CA LYS A 71 -6.68 -18.65 -14.97
C LYS A 71 -6.21 -20.10 -14.79
N GLU A 72 -5.13 -20.32 -14.03
CA GLU A 72 -4.58 -21.65 -13.75
C GLU A 72 -5.62 -22.53 -13.03
N ALA A 73 -6.47 -21.92 -12.19
CA ALA A 73 -7.55 -22.61 -11.50
C ALA A 73 -8.80 -22.82 -12.34
N ASN A 74 -8.81 -22.37 -13.60
CA ASN A 74 -10.00 -22.29 -14.44
C ASN A 74 -11.19 -21.57 -13.76
N GLN A 75 -10.90 -20.57 -12.91
CA GLN A 75 -11.91 -19.76 -12.24
C GLN A 75 -12.10 -18.42 -12.95
N LYS A 76 -13.34 -17.94 -13.00
CA LYS A 76 -13.65 -16.61 -13.50
C LYS A 76 -13.03 -15.55 -12.60
N LEU A 77 -12.36 -14.57 -13.22
CA LEU A 77 -11.82 -13.42 -12.51
C LEU A 77 -12.97 -12.56 -11.95
N PRO A 78 -13.06 -12.37 -10.63
CA PRO A 78 -14.04 -11.44 -10.06
C PRO A 78 -13.77 -10.02 -10.55
N ARG A 79 -14.83 -9.21 -10.73
CA ARG A 79 -14.73 -7.78 -11.08
C ARG A 79 -13.85 -7.48 -12.32
N GLU A 80 -13.85 -8.40 -13.29
CA GLU A 80 -13.05 -8.30 -14.52
C GLU A 80 -13.39 -7.04 -15.33
N LYS A 81 -14.66 -6.63 -15.35
CA LYS A 81 -15.10 -5.45 -16.11
C LYS A 81 -14.48 -4.17 -15.55
N GLU A 82 -14.48 -4.03 -14.23
CA GLU A 82 -13.88 -2.90 -13.51
C GLU A 82 -12.38 -2.88 -13.77
N LEU A 83 -11.73 -4.06 -13.69
CA LEU A 83 -10.30 -4.18 -13.96
C LEU A 83 -9.95 -3.76 -15.38
N LYS A 84 -10.74 -4.18 -16.38
CA LYS A 84 -10.56 -3.73 -17.76
C LYS A 84 -10.65 -2.20 -17.90
N SER A 85 -11.57 -1.56 -17.18
CA SER A 85 -11.66 -0.10 -17.16
C SER A 85 -10.43 0.55 -16.52
N TYR A 86 -9.97 0.00 -15.39
CA TYR A 86 -8.77 0.48 -14.70
C TYR A 86 -7.53 0.37 -15.59
N MET A 87 -7.32 -0.78 -16.25
CA MET A 87 -6.18 -1.00 -17.14
C MET A 87 -6.17 -0.09 -18.36
N ARG A 88 -7.34 0.24 -18.92
CA ARG A 88 -7.44 1.25 -19.98
C ARG A 88 -7.01 2.63 -19.50
N GLY A 89 -7.31 2.99 -18.25
CA GLY A 89 -6.81 4.22 -17.64
C GLY A 89 -5.28 4.26 -17.60
N LEU A 90 -4.65 3.18 -17.15
CA LEU A 90 -3.19 3.07 -17.11
C LEU A 90 -2.54 3.14 -18.49
N GLN A 91 -3.18 2.61 -19.54
CA GLN A 91 -2.67 2.73 -20.91
C GLN A 91 -2.68 4.16 -21.45
N LEU A 92 -3.44 5.08 -20.84
CA LEU A 92 -3.47 6.49 -21.25
C LEU A 92 -2.40 7.34 -20.54
N GLU A 93 -1.74 6.79 -19.52
CA GLU A 93 -0.69 7.49 -18.80
C GLU A 93 0.59 7.56 -19.64
N ASN A 94 1.31 8.68 -19.55
CA ASN A 94 2.59 8.84 -20.22
C ASN A 94 3.67 8.05 -19.47
N ILE A 95 4.05 6.90 -20.00
CA ILE A 95 5.03 6.01 -19.38
C ILE A 95 6.45 6.52 -19.67
N LYS A 96 7.24 6.64 -18.61
CA LYS A 96 8.68 6.87 -18.68
C LYS A 96 9.39 5.70 -18.03
N ILE A 97 10.38 5.14 -18.73
CA ILE A 97 11.18 4.03 -18.20
C ILE A 97 12.52 4.59 -17.73
N LEU A 98 12.61 4.91 -16.44
CA LEU A 98 13.82 5.49 -15.84
C LEU A 98 14.60 4.47 -14.99
N SER A 99 13.96 3.35 -14.65
CA SER A 99 14.50 2.30 -13.81
C SER A 99 13.96 0.92 -14.20
N GLU A 100 14.61 -0.14 -13.69
CA GLU A 100 14.14 -1.52 -13.87
C GLU A 100 12.73 -1.74 -13.31
N ASN A 101 12.40 -1.08 -12.19
CA ASN A 101 11.07 -1.16 -11.60
C ASN A 101 9.98 -0.56 -12.53
N ASP A 102 10.30 0.51 -13.26
CA ASP A 102 9.39 1.09 -14.26
C ASP A 102 9.17 0.11 -15.42
N LEU A 103 10.24 -0.55 -15.89
CA LEU A 103 10.16 -1.58 -16.93
C LEU A 103 9.33 -2.79 -16.48
N LEU A 104 9.50 -3.25 -15.24
CA LEU A 104 8.70 -4.32 -14.66
C LEU A 104 7.22 -3.95 -14.55
N ASN A 105 6.91 -2.74 -14.08
CA ASN A 105 5.54 -2.24 -14.01
C ASN A 105 4.89 -2.17 -15.40
N LEU A 106 5.61 -1.64 -16.39
CA LEU A 106 5.16 -1.60 -17.77
C LEU A 106 4.88 -3.02 -18.30
N LYS A 107 5.80 -3.96 -18.07
CA LYS A 107 5.60 -5.36 -18.46
C LYS A 107 4.33 -5.93 -17.85
N TYR A 108 4.10 -5.72 -16.56
CA TYR A 108 2.90 -6.22 -15.91
C TYR A 108 1.62 -5.58 -16.45
N ILE A 109 1.64 -4.28 -16.80
CA ILE A 109 0.51 -3.61 -17.48
C ILE A 109 0.21 -4.29 -18.82
N ILE A 110 1.24 -4.58 -19.62
CA ILE A 110 1.12 -5.27 -20.91
C ILE A 110 0.60 -6.69 -20.71
N ASP A 111 1.16 -7.46 -19.77
CA ASP A 111 0.74 -8.81 -19.45
C ASP A 111 -0.72 -8.88 -18.99
N ILE A 112 -1.13 -7.99 -18.09
CA ILE A 112 -2.52 -7.91 -17.64
C ILE A 112 -3.44 -7.57 -18.80
N SER A 113 -3.08 -6.60 -19.64
CA SER A 113 -3.89 -6.17 -20.78
C SER A 113 -4.10 -7.32 -21.78
N ASP A 114 -3.03 -8.02 -22.14
CA ASP A 114 -3.04 -9.22 -22.98
C ASP A 114 -3.89 -10.33 -22.35
N MET A 115 -3.70 -10.60 -21.05
CA MET A 115 -4.49 -11.59 -20.32
C MET A 115 -6.00 -11.27 -20.28
N LEU A 116 -6.36 -10.00 -20.28
CA LEU A 116 -7.73 -9.51 -20.31
C LEU A 116 -8.28 -9.35 -21.74
N GLN A 117 -7.49 -9.66 -22.76
CA GLN A 117 -7.81 -9.48 -24.17
C GLN A 117 -8.20 -8.02 -24.47
N LEU A 118 -7.43 -7.08 -23.93
CA LEU A 118 -7.57 -5.66 -24.25
C LEU A 118 -6.69 -5.32 -25.45
N ASP A 119 -7.30 -4.65 -26.44
CA ASP A 119 -6.52 -3.99 -27.48
C ASP A 119 -5.64 -2.90 -26.85
N PHE A 120 -4.40 -2.81 -27.31
CA PHE A 120 -3.51 -1.73 -26.93
C PHE A 120 -3.81 -0.50 -27.78
N ASP A 121 -4.05 0.64 -27.11
CA ASP A 121 -4.17 1.93 -27.79
C ASP A 121 -2.92 2.22 -28.64
N GLN A 122 -3.11 2.82 -29.82
CA GLN A 122 -2.01 3.07 -30.75
C GLN A 122 -0.96 4.03 -30.17
N LYS A 123 -1.39 5.07 -29.45
CA LYS A 123 -0.45 6.02 -28.80
C LYS A 123 0.31 5.34 -27.67
N PHE A 124 -0.37 4.46 -26.92
CA PHE A 124 0.29 3.62 -25.92
C PHE A 124 1.37 2.75 -26.56
N LYS A 125 1.07 2.04 -27.66
CA LYS A 125 2.06 1.23 -28.39
C LYS A 125 3.27 2.06 -28.82
N GLU A 126 3.03 3.21 -29.45
CA GLU A 126 4.08 4.11 -29.92
C GLU A 126 4.97 4.59 -28.76
N SER A 127 4.36 5.05 -27.66
CA SER A 127 5.08 5.48 -26.46
C SER A 127 5.91 4.36 -25.84
N VAL A 128 5.36 3.15 -25.74
CA VAL A 128 6.08 1.96 -25.24
C VAL A 128 7.26 1.62 -26.14
N ILE A 129 7.06 1.56 -27.46
CA ILE A 129 8.13 1.27 -28.43
C ILE A 129 9.24 2.30 -28.32
N GLU A 130 8.90 3.60 -28.32
CA GLU A 130 9.86 4.69 -28.21
C GLU A 130 10.72 4.53 -26.95
N ASN A 131 10.09 4.39 -25.77
CA ASN A 131 10.79 4.24 -24.50
C ASN A 131 11.67 2.98 -24.48
N LEU A 132 11.16 1.81 -24.88
CA LEU A 132 11.92 0.56 -24.84
C LEU A 132 13.13 0.57 -25.79
N LEU A 133 13.01 1.20 -26.96
CA LEU A 133 14.11 1.29 -27.92
C LEU A 133 15.24 2.21 -27.45
N THR A 134 15.00 3.13 -26.52
CA THR A 134 16.08 3.93 -25.91
C THR A 134 17.07 3.09 -25.09
N LEU A 135 16.66 1.93 -24.60
CA LEU A 135 17.50 1.01 -23.82
C LEU A 135 18.43 0.16 -24.71
N LYS A 136 18.28 0.23 -26.04
CA LYS A 136 19.03 -0.63 -26.97
C LYS A 136 20.52 -0.28 -26.98
N ILE A 137 21.37 -1.29 -26.81
CA ILE A 137 22.83 -1.19 -26.91
C ILE A 137 23.35 -1.80 -28.23
N GLY A 138 24.60 -1.49 -28.59
CA GLY A 138 25.15 -1.70 -29.95
C GLY A 138 25.17 -3.12 -30.49
N ASN A 139 24.97 -4.14 -29.65
CA ASN A 139 24.91 -5.55 -30.05
C ASN A 139 23.47 -6.09 -30.18
N GLY A 140 22.47 -5.21 -30.13
CA GLY A 140 21.05 -5.57 -30.23
C GLY A 140 20.38 -5.98 -28.91
N MET A 141 21.14 -6.05 -27.80
CA MET A 141 20.58 -6.24 -26.46
C MET A 141 20.06 -4.92 -25.88
N TYR A 142 19.49 -4.98 -24.67
CA TYR A 142 18.95 -3.82 -23.96
C TYR A 142 19.52 -3.74 -22.54
N ALA A 143 19.81 -2.52 -22.08
CA ALA A 143 20.36 -2.25 -20.75
C ALA A 143 20.06 -0.81 -20.30
N PHE A 144 20.05 -0.55 -18.99
CA PHE A 144 19.96 0.81 -18.46
C PHE A 144 21.30 1.53 -18.53
N SER A 145 22.40 0.78 -18.43
CA SER A 145 23.75 1.26 -18.63
C SER A 145 24.56 0.24 -19.46
N PRO A 146 25.43 0.70 -20.38
CA PRO A 146 26.29 -0.20 -21.14
C PRO A 146 27.31 -0.96 -20.28
N ASN A 147 27.49 -0.55 -19.01
CA ASN A 147 28.39 -1.19 -18.04
C ASN A 147 27.66 -2.14 -17.08
N ASP A 148 26.35 -2.37 -17.27
CA ASP A 148 25.56 -3.28 -16.45
C ASP A 148 26.13 -4.72 -16.50
N SER A 149 25.86 -5.49 -15.45
CA SER A 149 26.33 -6.88 -15.40
C SER A 149 25.64 -7.71 -16.49
N LEU A 150 26.24 -8.85 -16.89
CA LEU A 150 25.59 -9.71 -17.89
C LEU A 150 24.20 -10.19 -17.44
N LEU A 151 23.99 -10.37 -16.13
CA LEU A 151 22.71 -10.75 -15.56
C LEU A 151 21.66 -9.65 -15.78
N ASP A 152 22.03 -8.40 -15.50
CA ASP A 152 21.12 -7.25 -15.63
C ASP A 152 20.81 -6.98 -17.11
N ILE A 153 21.80 -7.10 -18.00
CA ILE A 153 21.62 -6.95 -19.46
C ILE A 153 20.67 -8.04 -20.00
N ILE A 154 20.87 -9.31 -19.62
CA ILE A 154 20.01 -10.41 -20.09
C ILE A 154 18.59 -10.25 -19.54
N SER A 155 18.45 -9.91 -18.27
CA SER A 155 17.13 -9.72 -17.64
C SER A 155 16.38 -8.54 -18.29
N THR A 156 17.05 -7.39 -18.46
CA THR A 156 16.48 -6.23 -19.16
C THR A 156 16.09 -6.58 -20.59
N THR A 157 16.95 -7.30 -21.32
CA THR A 157 16.68 -7.76 -22.69
C THR A 157 15.47 -8.68 -22.76
N GLU A 158 15.32 -9.64 -21.85
CA GLU A 158 14.15 -10.52 -21.77
C GLU A 158 12.86 -9.72 -21.58
N LEU A 159 12.84 -8.81 -20.59
CA LEU A 159 11.66 -7.97 -20.32
C LEU A 159 11.27 -7.11 -21.53
N VAL A 160 12.25 -6.46 -22.18
CA VAL A 160 12.00 -5.62 -23.36
C VAL A 160 11.46 -6.45 -24.52
N VAL A 161 12.07 -7.60 -24.81
CA VAL A 161 11.67 -8.48 -25.92
C VAL A 161 10.26 -9.03 -25.70
N GLU A 162 9.92 -9.46 -24.48
CA GLU A 162 8.55 -9.89 -24.15
C GLU A 162 7.52 -8.78 -24.37
N CYS A 163 7.81 -7.56 -23.91
CA CYS A 163 6.95 -6.40 -24.11
C CYS A 163 6.74 -6.11 -25.60
N LEU A 164 7.83 -6.01 -26.38
CA LEU A 164 7.78 -5.74 -27.82
C LEU A 164 7.01 -6.83 -28.59
N ASN A 165 7.22 -8.10 -28.24
CA ASN A 165 6.51 -9.22 -28.85
C ASN A 165 5.00 -9.16 -28.57
N LYS A 166 4.59 -8.90 -27.32
CA LYS A 166 3.18 -8.82 -26.92
C LYS A 166 2.41 -7.67 -27.56
N ILE A 167 3.06 -6.53 -27.77
CA ILE A 167 2.46 -5.41 -28.52
C ILE A 167 2.56 -5.57 -30.04
N GLN A 168 3.10 -6.71 -30.51
CA GLN A 168 3.26 -7.09 -31.91
C GLN A 168 4.19 -6.15 -32.69
N TYR A 169 5.24 -5.65 -32.04
CA TYR A 169 6.26 -4.84 -32.70
C TYR A 169 7.28 -5.73 -33.43
N SER A 170 7.46 -5.50 -34.73
CA SER A 170 8.47 -6.17 -35.53
C SER A 170 9.80 -5.43 -35.45
N PHE A 171 10.87 -6.10 -35.02
CA PHE A 171 12.22 -5.55 -34.96
C PHE A 171 13.26 -6.50 -35.57
N ASP A 172 14.42 -5.96 -35.95
CA ASP A 172 15.52 -6.78 -36.46
C ASP A 172 16.10 -7.66 -35.33
N THR A 173 15.85 -8.96 -35.44
CA THR A 173 16.25 -9.98 -34.46
C THR A 173 17.63 -10.56 -34.73
N VAL A 174 18.26 -10.27 -35.88
CA VAL A 174 19.55 -10.87 -36.27
C VAL A 174 20.69 -10.47 -35.32
N PRO A 175 20.88 -9.18 -34.97
CA PRO A 175 21.92 -8.79 -34.02
C PRO A 175 21.70 -9.39 -32.63
N LEU A 176 20.43 -9.39 -32.17
CA LEU A 176 20.06 -9.91 -30.87
C LEU A 176 20.28 -11.43 -30.76
N SER A 177 19.77 -12.21 -31.71
CA SER A 177 19.96 -13.67 -31.73
C SER A 177 21.45 -14.04 -31.75
N LYS A 178 22.26 -13.38 -32.57
CA LYS A 178 23.72 -13.57 -32.59
C LYS A 178 24.34 -13.30 -31.22
N SER A 179 23.96 -12.21 -30.55
CA SER A 179 24.49 -11.86 -29.21
C SER A 179 24.11 -12.89 -28.15
N ILE A 180 22.86 -13.37 -28.15
CA ILE A 180 22.40 -14.40 -27.21
C ILE A 180 23.08 -15.75 -27.47
N ILE A 181 23.22 -16.16 -28.74
CA ILE A 181 23.96 -17.37 -29.12
C ILE A 181 25.42 -17.26 -28.69
N ASP A 182 26.06 -16.11 -28.90
CA ASP A 182 27.44 -15.87 -28.45
C ASP A 182 27.59 -15.99 -26.92
N ILE A 183 26.57 -15.60 -26.15
CA ILE A 183 26.56 -15.76 -24.69
C ILE A 183 26.47 -17.24 -24.30
N LEU A 184 25.59 -17.99 -24.97
CA LEU A 184 25.36 -19.41 -24.73
C LEU A 184 26.56 -20.27 -25.14
N GLU A 185 27.11 -20.06 -26.34
CA GLU A 185 28.13 -20.90 -26.96
C GLU A 185 29.56 -20.60 -26.51
N LYS A 186 29.89 -19.34 -26.17
CA LYS A 186 31.26 -18.97 -25.71
C LYS A 186 31.47 -19.21 -24.21
N GLU A 187 30.61 -20.02 -23.60
CA GLU A 187 30.60 -20.35 -22.17
C GLU A 187 30.66 -19.10 -21.27
N LYS A 188 30.07 -17.97 -21.70
CA LYS A 188 30.08 -16.73 -20.92
C LYS A 188 29.32 -16.91 -19.61
N ILE A 189 28.20 -17.64 -19.65
CA ILE A 189 27.41 -17.98 -18.45
C ILE A 189 28.22 -18.86 -17.50
N GLU A 190 29.05 -19.78 -18.01
CA GLU A 190 29.82 -20.68 -17.16
C GLU A 190 30.91 -19.95 -16.36
N LYS A 191 31.47 -18.89 -16.94
CA LYS A 191 32.47 -18.02 -16.31
C LYS A 191 31.89 -17.12 -15.22
N ILE A 192 30.56 -16.97 -15.18
CA ILE A 192 29.91 -16.22 -14.13
C ILE A 192 29.84 -17.12 -12.89
N ASN A 193 30.60 -16.76 -11.85
CA ASN A 193 30.52 -17.40 -10.55
C ASN A 193 29.25 -16.96 -9.81
N THR A 194 28.09 -17.37 -10.32
CA THR A 194 26.81 -17.07 -9.66
C THR A 194 26.02 -18.34 -9.39
N LYS A 195 25.28 -18.28 -8.29
CA LYS A 195 24.22 -19.24 -7.97
C LYS A 195 23.02 -19.13 -8.93
N PHE A 196 23.07 -18.32 -9.99
CA PHE A 196 21.94 -17.99 -10.88
C PHE A 196 22.14 -18.46 -12.32
N LYS A 197 23.07 -19.37 -12.59
CA LYS A 197 23.29 -19.93 -13.94
C LYS A 197 21.99 -20.47 -14.60
N PRO A 198 21.14 -21.25 -13.89
CA PRO A 198 19.89 -21.73 -14.48
C PRO A 198 18.96 -20.59 -14.90
N THR A 199 18.90 -19.51 -14.11
CA THR A 199 18.13 -18.31 -14.44
C THR A 199 18.64 -17.65 -15.72
N LEU A 200 19.96 -17.47 -15.85
CA LEU A 200 20.56 -16.89 -17.07
C LEU A 200 20.26 -17.73 -18.32
N TYR A 201 20.36 -19.06 -18.22
CA TYR A 201 20.01 -19.96 -19.31
C TYR A 201 18.51 -19.88 -19.66
N ASN A 202 17.65 -19.85 -18.65
CA ASN A 202 16.22 -19.70 -18.86
C ASN A 202 15.89 -18.38 -19.59
N SER A 203 16.44 -17.25 -19.13
CA SER A 203 16.22 -15.95 -19.76
C SER A 203 16.74 -15.89 -21.20
N ALA A 204 17.93 -16.44 -21.46
CA ALA A 204 18.48 -16.53 -22.81
C ALA A 204 17.59 -17.37 -23.75
N LEU A 205 17.07 -18.50 -23.26
CA LEU A 205 16.13 -19.35 -24.01
C LEU A 205 14.80 -18.64 -24.26
N ASN A 206 14.27 -17.94 -23.26
CA ASN A 206 13.05 -17.14 -23.39
C ASN A 206 13.20 -16.03 -24.43
N ILE A 207 14.35 -15.35 -24.48
CA ILE A 207 14.64 -14.35 -25.52
C ILE A 207 14.61 -15.00 -26.90
N LEU A 208 15.35 -16.10 -27.11
CA LEU A 208 15.38 -16.81 -28.38
C LEU A 208 14.00 -17.31 -28.81
N HIS A 209 13.20 -17.78 -27.86
CA HIS A 209 11.83 -18.23 -28.11
C HIS A 209 10.93 -17.07 -28.56
N ASN A 210 10.95 -15.93 -27.85
CA ASN A 210 10.13 -14.77 -28.16
C ASN A 210 10.49 -14.12 -29.51
N ILE A 211 11.74 -14.25 -29.96
CA ILE A 211 12.15 -13.80 -31.32
C ILE A 211 11.98 -14.88 -32.39
N ASN A 212 11.29 -15.99 -32.08
CA ASN A 212 11.02 -17.11 -32.99
C ASN A 212 12.27 -17.72 -33.63
N TYR A 213 13.38 -17.83 -32.90
CA TYR A 213 14.58 -18.50 -33.39
C TYR A 213 14.31 -20.01 -33.57
N LYS A 214 14.50 -20.55 -34.77
CA LYS A 214 14.08 -21.92 -35.11
C LYS A 214 15.03 -23.01 -34.64
N ASP A 215 16.32 -22.70 -34.53
CA ASP A 215 17.38 -23.70 -34.35
C ASP A 215 17.89 -23.77 -32.89
N ILE A 216 17.03 -23.47 -31.91
CA ILE A 216 17.41 -23.45 -30.48
C ILE A 216 17.96 -24.83 -30.06
N GLU A 217 17.31 -25.92 -30.48
CA GLU A 217 17.71 -27.29 -30.11
C GLU A 217 19.03 -27.73 -30.77
N GLU A 218 19.48 -27.04 -31.81
CA GLU A 218 20.72 -27.38 -32.52
C GLU A 218 21.98 -26.80 -31.87
N LEU A 219 21.81 -25.78 -31.02
CA LEU A 219 22.89 -25.13 -30.27
C LEU A 219 23.63 -26.14 -29.38
N HIS A 220 24.96 -26.16 -29.44
CA HIS A 220 25.79 -27.12 -28.72
C HIS A 220 25.66 -26.95 -27.20
N SER A 221 25.61 -25.70 -26.73
CA SER A 221 25.33 -25.36 -25.32
C SER A 221 23.97 -25.91 -24.84
N ILE A 222 22.93 -25.81 -25.67
CA ILE A 222 21.59 -26.32 -25.34
C ILE A 222 21.54 -27.84 -25.37
N LYS A 223 22.20 -28.50 -26.33
CA LYS A 223 22.37 -29.97 -26.33
C LYS A 223 23.06 -30.46 -25.06
N LYS A 224 24.13 -29.79 -24.63
CA LYS A 224 24.83 -30.09 -23.38
C LYS A 224 23.90 -29.97 -22.17
N ILE A 225 23.15 -28.87 -22.05
CA ILE A 225 22.19 -28.64 -20.97
C ILE A 225 21.06 -29.67 -21.00
N LYS A 226 20.46 -29.94 -22.17
CA LYS A 226 19.39 -30.93 -22.34
C LYS A 226 19.83 -32.31 -21.87
N ASN A 227 21.06 -32.73 -22.19
CA ASN A 227 21.63 -34.00 -21.71
C ASN A 227 21.81 -34.01 -20.19
N THR A 228 22.28 -32.91 -19.60
CA THR A 228 22.38 -32.76 -18.15
C THR A 228 21.01 -32.81 -17.48
N LEU A 229 20.02 -32.09 -17.98
CA LEU A 229 18.67 -32.02 -17.42
C LEU A 229 17.92 -33.36 -17.55
N THR A 230 18.09 -34.07 -18.67
CA THR A 230 17.45 -35.38 -18.89
C THR A 230 18.01 -36.47 -17.96
N SER A 231 19.30 -36.39 -17.61
CA SER A 231 19.95 -37.36 -16.71
C SER A 231 19.75 -37.05 -15.23
N GLN A 232 19.37 -35.82 -14.88
CA GLN A 232 19.18 -35.38 -13.51
C GLN A 232 17.71 -35.47 -13.07
N LYS A 233 17.47 -36.15 -11.96
CA LYS A 233 16.22 -35.98 -11.22
C LYS A 233 16.18 -34.56 -10.66
N MET A 234 14.98 -33.99 -10.51
CA MET A 234 14.84 -32.70 -9.82
C MET A 234 15.47 -32.77 -8.43
N ILE A 235 16.41 -31.87 -8.18
CA ILE A 235 17.14 -31.79 -6.92
C ILE A 235 16.20 -31.20 -5.86
N VAL A 236 16.17 -31.82 -4.67
CA VAL A 236 15.50 -31.24 -3.50
C VAL A 236 16.33 -30.05 -3.03
N PRO A 237 15.81 -28.81 -3.09
CA PRO A 237 16.57 -27.64 -2.72
C PRO A 237 16.81 -27.65 -1.21
N ILE A 238 18.01 -27.26 -0.79
CA ILE A 238 18.33 -27.17 0.65
C ILE A 238 17.95 -25.80 1.24
N SER A 239 17.51 -24.87 0.40
CA SER A 239 17.05 -23.54 0.81
C SER A 239 16.01 -22.97 -0.16
N ARG A 240 15.24 -21.98 0.29
CA ARG A 240 14.26 -21.27 -0.56
C ARG A 240 14.93 -20.49 -1.71
N VAL A 241 16.16 -20.05 -1.53
CA VAL A 241 16.94 -19.39 -2.61
C VAL A 241 17.27 -20.40 -3.71
N GLU A 242 17.59 -21.65 -3.37
CA GLU A 242 17.82 -22.69 -4.37
C GLU A 242 16.55 -23.14 -5.08
N LEU A 243 15.38 -22.99 -4.45
CA LEU A 243 14.10 -23.26 -5.10
C LEU A 243 13.89 -22.39 -6.36
N TYR A 244 14.43 -21.16 -6.40
CA TYR A 244 14.44 -20.35 -7.63
C TYR A 244 15.16 -21.04 -8.79
N ASN A 245 16.29 -21.68 -8.53
CA ASN A 245 17.03 -22.41 -9.57
C ASN A 245 16.25 -23.63 -10.04
N VAL A 246 15.59 -24.34 -9.12
CA VAL A 246 14.75 -25.48 -9.49
C VAL A 246 13.58 -25.04 -10.36
N ILE A 247 12.98 -23.88 -10.07
CA ILE A 247 11.94 -23.28 -10.93
C ILE A 247 12.48 -22.92 -12.30
N ALA A 248 13.64 -22.26 -12.37
CA ALA A 248 14.28 -21.94 -13.64
C ALA A 248 14.58 -23.21 -14.46
N ILE A 249 15.05 -24.29 -13.81
CA ILE A 249 15.25 -25.60 -14.43
C ILE A 249 13.92 -26.15 -14.96
N SER A 250 12.85 -26.08 -14.18
CA SER A 250 11.54 -26.57 -14.62
C SER A 250 10.99 -25.81 -15.83
N LYS A 251 11.20 -24.49 -15.88
CA LYS A 251 10.84 -23.65 -17.05
C LYS A 251 11.66 -24.03 -18.28
N MET A 252 12.97 -24.22 -18.13
CA MET A 252 13.82 -24.71 -19.22
C MET A 252 13.38 -26.09 -19.71
N ASN A 253 13.04 -27.01 -18.80
CA ASN A 253 12.50 -28.32 -19.15
C ASN A 253 11.25 -28.17 -20.02
N ASN A 254 10.31 -27.29 -19.65
CA ASN A 254 9.11 -27.05 -20.45
C ASN A 254 9.44 -26.50 -21.85
N LEU A 255 10.36 -25.53 -21.96
CA LEU A 255 10.80 -24.97 -23.25
C LEU A 255 11.48 -26.02 -24.14
N LEU A 256 12.26 -26.92 -23.53
CA LEU A 256 13.01 -27.99 -24.21
C LEU A 256 12.23 -29.30 -24.32
N LYS A 257 10.94 -29.30 -23.95
CA LYS A 257 10.04 -30.47 -23.95
C LYS A 257 10.59 -31.68 -23.17
N ILE A 258 11.24 -31.40 -22.05
CA ILE A 258 11.72 -32.39 -21.08
C ILE A 258 10.68 -32.52 -19.97
N GLU A 259 10.34 -33.75 -19.58
CA GLU A 259 9.39 -34.00 -18.51
C GLU A 259 9.99 -33.66 -17.13
N ASN A 260 9.22 -32.97 -16.29
CA ASN A 260 9.60 -32.66 -14.91
C ASN A 260 9.28 -33.83 -13.98
N HIS A 261 10.29 -34.59 -13.55
CA HIS A 261 10.11 -35.70 -12.60
C HIS A 261 10.30 -35.27 -11.14
N ILE A 262 9.20 -34.88 -10.49
CA ILE A 262 9.17 -34.45 -9.08
C ILE A 262 9.24 -35.66 -8.16
N GLN A 263 10.31 -35.77 -7.36
CA GLN A 263 10.47 -36.84 -6.37
C GLN A 263 9.57 -36.62 -5.14
N PRO A 264 9.15 -37.68 -4.42
CA PRO A 264 8.37 -37.56 -3.18
C PRO A 264 8.99 -36.63 -2.14
N GLU A 265 10.32 -36.62 -2.01
CA GLU A 265 11.08 -35.78 -1.08
C GLU A 265 10.94 -34.29 -1.44
N PHE A 266 10.86 -33.95 -2.73
CA PHE A 266 10.61 -32.58 -3.17
C PHE A 266 9.20 -32.12 -2.77
N LYS A 267 8.20 -33.01 -2.86
CA LYS A 267 6.83 -32.72 -2.39
C LYS A 267 6.80 -32.48 -0.89
N GLN A 268 7.46 -33.34 -0.11
CA GLN A 268 7.59 -33.17 1.33
C GLN A 268 8.29 -31.85 1.69
N TYR A 269 9.34 -31.49 0.95
CA TYR A 269 9.99 -30.20 1.11
C TYR A 269 9.03 -29.03 0.87
N LEU A 270 8.27 -29.04 -0.24
CA LEU A 270 7.29 -28.00 -0.52
C LEU A 270 6.26 -27.89 0.60
N GLU A 271 5.69 -29.01 1.06
CA GLU A 271 4.74 -28.98 2.18
C GLU A 271 5.37 -28.44 3.48
N SER A 272 6.66 -28.68 3.71
CA SER A 272 7.37 -28.14 4.88
C SER A 272 7.58 -26.62 4.87
N ILE A 273 7.56 -26.00 3.68
CA ILE A 273 7.71 -24.55 3.51
C ILE A 273 6.39 -23.84 3.16
N ARG A 274 5.27 -24.58 3.09
CA ARG A 274 3.95 -24.05 2.82
C ARG A 274 3.51 -23.13 3.96
N LEU A 275 3.00 -21.95 3.62
CA LEU A 275 2.62 -20.92 4.58
C LEU A 275 1.18 -21.08 5.06
N LYS A 276 0.80 -20.33 6.12
CA LYS A 276 -0.53 -20.42 6.75
C LYS A 276 -1.69 -20.04 5.82
N ASP A 277 -1.43 -19.19 4.83
CA ASP A 277 -2.39 -18.81 3.79
C ASP A 277 -2.46 -19.84 2.64
N GLY A 278 -1.75 -20.96 2.78
CA GLY A 278 -1.65 -22.04 1.81
C GLY A 278 -0.57 -21.83 0.76
N GLY A 279 -0.07 -20.60 0.56
CA GLY A 279 0.89 -20.27 -0.49
C GLY A 279 2.35 -20.47 -0.13
N PHE A 280 3.21 -19.91 -0.98
CA PHE A 280 4.66 -20.05 -0.88
C PHE A 280 5.34 -18.70 -1.01
N ASN A 281 6.53 -18.56 -0.44
CA ASN A 281 7.35 -17.36 -0.58
C ASN A 281 8.82 -17.76 -0.59
N PHE A 282 9.63 -17.18 -1.47
CA PHE A 282 11.05 -17.53 -1.53
C PHE A 282 11.93 -16.82 -0.49
N LEU A 283 11.43 -15.77 0.15
CA LEU A 283 12.21 -14.86 0.98
C LEU A 283 11.77 -14.81 2.45
N THR A 284 10.49 -15.05 2.75
CA THR A 284 9.97 -14.91 4.13
C THR A 284 8.99 -16.01 4.52
N ASP A 285 8.87 -16.30 5.82
CA ASP A 285 7.96 -17.32 6.37
C ASP A 285 6.57 -16.77 6.72
N ASP A 286 6.30 -15.50 6.43
CA ASP A 286 5.14 -14.81 6.99
C ASP A 286 3.91 -14.83 6.08
N LEU A 287 4.10 -14.63 4.78
CA LEU A 287 3.02 -14.51 3.81
C LEU A 287 3.42 -15.01 2.43
N SER A 288 2.50 -15.64 1.71
CA SER A 288 2.74 -16.06 0.34
C SER A 288 3.06 -14.90 -0.60
N ASP A 289 4.08 -15.11 -1.43
CA ASP A 289 4.32 -14.33 -2.62
C ASP A 289 3.57 -14.99 -3.80
N LEU A 290 2.85 -14.18 -4.57
CA LEU A 290 1.89 -14.69 -5.54
C LEU A 290 2.58 -15.27 -6.77
N GLN A 291 3.73 -14.70 -7.15
CA GLN A 291 4.63 -15.26 -8.15
C GLN A 291 5.17 -16.61 -7.68
N ALA A 292 5.76 -16.67 -6.48
CA ALA A 292 6.31 -17.90 -5.93
C ALA A 292 5.27 -19.03 -5.87
N THR A 293 4.09 -18.69 -5.38
CA THR A 293 2.92 -19.57 -5.30
C THR A 293 2.55 -20.12 -6.68
N LEU A 294 2.43 -19.25 -7.68
CA LEU A 294 2.08 -19.66 -9.04
C LEU A 294 3.16 -20.54 -9.69
N GLU A 295 4.43 -20.16 -9.55
CA GLU A 295 5.55 -20.92 -10.13
C GLU A 295 5.66 -22.30 -9.49
N ILE A 296 5.46 -22.40 -8.18
CA ILE A 296 5.41 -23.70 -7.49
C ILE A 296 4.19 -24.48 -7.93
N ASN A 297 3.00 -23.86 -8.10
CA ASN A 297 1.81 -24.57 -8.59
C ASN A 297 2.01 -25.20 -9.99
N ARG A 298 2.72 -24.50 -10.88
CA ARG A 298 3.02 -25.00 -12.24
C ARG A 298 3.87 -26.26 -12.22
N ILE A 299 4.74 -26.39 -11.22
CA ILE A 299 5.56 -27.57 -10.96
C ILE A 299 4.71 -28.62 -10.23
N TYR A 300 4.16 -28.22 -9.10
CA TYR A 300 3.38 -29.01 -8.15
C TYR A 300 1.89 -28.71 -8.29
N LYS A 301 1.25 -29.37 -9.28
CA LYS A 301 -0.17 -29.20 -9.66
C LYS A 301 -1.15 -29.73 -8.60
N ASP A 302 -1.15 -29.17 -7.40
CA ASP A 302 -2.11 -29.48 -6.34
C ASP A 302 -3.35 -28.57 -6.46
N VAL A 303 -4.48 -29.16 -6.83
CA VAL A 303 -5.75 -28.41 -7.05
C VAL A 303 -6.30 -27.84 -5.74
N LYS A 304 -6.19 -28.57 -4.63
CA LYS A 304 -6.78 -28.15 -3.34
C LYS A 304 -6.10 -26.88 -2.84
N PHE A 305 -4.78 -26.84 -2.95
CA PHE A 305 -3.95 -25.68 -2.68
C PHE A 305 -4.44 -24.43 -3.41
N LEU A 306 -4.72 -24.57 -4.71
CA LEU A 306 -5.08 -23.43 -5.55
C LEU A 306 -6.43 -22.80 -5.17
N GLU A 307 -7.40 -23.61 -4.69
CA GLU A 307 -8.67 -23.09 -4.19
C GLU A 307 -8.50 -22.27 -2.90
N GLU A 308 -7.69 -22.76 -1.96
CA GLU A 308 -7.42 -22.09 -0.68
C GLU A 308 -6.77 -20.72 -0.90
N ILE A 309 -5.72 -20.66 -1.75
CA ILE A 309 -5.03 -19.40 -2.02
C ILE A 309 -5.91 -18.41 -2.80
N LEU A 310 -6.81 -18.87 -3.66
CA LEU A 310 -7.76 -17.98 -4.36
C LEU A 310 -8.79 -17.38 -3.41
N GLN A 311 -9.31 -18.14 -2.45
CA GLN A 311 -10.21 -17.59 -1.42
C GLN A 311 -9.50 -16.53 -0.57
N TYR A 312 -8.23 -16.75 -0.25
CA TYR A 312 -7.42 -15.75 0.44
C TYR A 312 -7.18 -14.50 -0.42
N THR A 313 -6.77 -14.69 -1.68
CA THR A 313 -6.43 -13.61 -2.63
C THR A 313 -7.62 -12.70 -2.92
N LYS A 314 -8.85 -13.24 -2.97
CA LYS A 314 -10.09 -12.45 -3.16
C LYS A 314 -10.26 -11.33 -2.13
N LYS A 315 -9.74 -11.49 -0.91
CA LYS A 315 -9.85 -10.49 0.17
C LYS A 315 -9.08 -9.20 -0.12
N PHE A 316 -8.18 -9.22 -1.10
CA PHE A 316 -7.33 -8.07 -1.46
C PHE A 316 -7.76 -7.41 -2.76
N GLN A 317 -8.85 -7.87 -3.37
CA GLN A 317 -9.40 -7.23 -4.56
C GLN A 317 -10.10 -5.91 -4.21
N LYS A 318 -9.83 -4.86 -4.98
CA LYS A 318 -10.39 -3.51 -4.84
C LYS A 318 -11.61 -3.29 -5.72
N ASP A 319 -12.25 -2.14 -5.51
CA ASP A 319 -13.39 -1.69 -6.31
C ASP A 319 -13.05 -1.34 -7.77
N SER A 320 -11.77 -1.22 -8.10
CA SER A 320 -11.29 -1.17 -9.49
C SER A 320 -11.11 -2.55 -10.12
N GLY A 321 -11.23 -3.64 -9.37
CA GLY A 321 -10.94 -5.00 -9.81
C GLY A 321 -9.47 -5.40 -9.69
N GLY A 322 -8.56 -4.44 -9.46
CA GLY A 322 -7.16 -4.69 -9.15
C GLY A 322 -6.96 -5.27 -7.74
N PHE A 323 -5.77 -5.83 -7.48
CA PHE A 323 -5.42 -6.44 -6.20
C PHE A 323 -4.38 -5.59 -5.46
N SER A 324 -4.56 -5.44 -4.16
CA SER A 324 -3.60 -4.74 -3.31
C SER A 324 -2.43 -5.61 -2.87
N VAL A 325 -1.36 -4.93 -2.44
CA VAL A 325 -0.23 -5.53 -1.75
C VAL A 325 -0.71 -6.38 -0.57
N ARG A 326 -0.43 -7.68 -0.68
CA ARG A 326 -0.78 -8.64 0.38
C ARG A 326 0.29 -8.64 1.46
N SER A 327 1.57 -8.55 1.04
CA SER A 327 2.73 -8.60 1.94
C SER A 327 2.51 -7.73 3.17
N ILE A 328 2.77 -8.31 4.34
CA ILE A 328 2.97 -7.54 5.57
C ILE A 328 4.03 -6.50 5.22
N VAL A 329 3.72 -5.23 5.46
CA VAL A 329 4.73 -4.19 5.23
C VAL A 329 5.76 -4.43 6.32
N LYS A 330 6.96 -4.89 5.93
CA LYS A 330 8.00 -5.31 6.88
C LYS A 330 8.28 -4.23 7.93
N ASN A 331 8.19 -2.98 7.50
CA ASN A 331 8.33 -1.80 8.34
C ASN A 331 6.97 -1.12 8.43
N SER A 332 6.43 -1.01 9.63
CA SER A 332 5.26 -0.19 9.88
C SER A 332 5.56 1.27 9.58
N ASN A 333 4.51 2.04 9.28
CA ASN A 333 4.64 3.48 9.10
C ASN A 333 4.43 4.15 10.46
N THR A 334 5.29 5.08 10.84
CA THR A 334 5.21 5.69 12.17
C THR A 334 3.89 6.41 12.41
N LEU A 335 3.43 7.21 11.44
CA LEU A 335 2.16 7.93 11.55
C LEU A 335 0.97 6.95 11.75
N PRO A 336 0.69 5.99 10.86
CA PRO A 336 -0.28 4.92 11.12
C PRO A 336 -0.12 4.23 12.47
N THR A 337 1.11 3.99 12.93
CA THR A 337 1.36 3.37 14.24
C THR A 337 0.85 4.21 15.40
N ILE A 338 1.20 5.49 15.40
CA ILE A 338 0.76 6.49 16.38
C ILE A 338 -0.77 6.59 16.39
N LEU A 339 -1.39 6.73 15.21
CA LEU A 339 -2.85 6.86 15.08
C LEU A 339 -3.58 5.59 15.53
N GLY A 340 -3.10 4.42 15.07
CA GLY A 340 -3.68 3.13 15.41
C GLY A 340 -3.65 2.86 16.90
N TYR A 341 -2.53 3.21 17.55
CA TYR A 341 -2.41 3.11 18.99
C TYR A 341 -3.37 4.05 19.74
N LYS A 342 -3.47 5.33 19.35
CA LYS A 342 -4.45 6.26 19.95
C LYS A 342 -5.88 5.74 19.83
N ILE A 343 -6.25 5.22 18.67
CA ILE A 343 -7.58 4.64 18.47
C ILE A 343 -7.79 3.45 19.41
N LEU A 344 -6.86 2.49 19.46
CA LEU A 344 -6.99 1.32 20.35
C LEU A 344 -7.14 1.74 21.81
N ASN A 345 -6.30 2.68 22.28
CA ASN A 345 -6.38 3.19 23.65
C ASN A 345 -7.74 3.83 23.94
N ASN A 346 -8.25 4.68 23.03
CA ASN A 346 -9.58 5.29 23.18
C ASN A 346 -10.72 4.25 23.14
N LEU A 347 -10.52 3.12 22.44
CA LEU A 347 -11.46 2.00 22.43
C LEU A 347 -11.29 1.04 23.63
N GLY A 348 -10.36 1.33 24.56
CA GLY A 348 -10.13 0.53 25.77
C GLY A 348 -9.17 -0.65 25.60
N TYR A 349 -8.33 -0.62 24.56
CA TYR A 349 -7.29 -1.62 24.31
C TYR A 349 -5.91 -1.00 24.57
N ASP A 350 -5.22 -1.47 25.61
CA ASP A 350 -3.86 -1.04 25.95
C ASP A 350 -2.84 -2.07 25.46
N ASP A 351 -1.89 -1.60 24.64
CA ASP A 351 -0.72 -2.34 24.19
C ASP A 351 0.56 -1.47 24.24
N LEU A 352 0.69 -0.70 25.33
CA LEU A 352 1.72 0.32 25.49
C LEU A 352 3.14 -0.22 25.29
N GLU A 353 3.41 -1.46 25.72
CA GLU A 353 4.74 -2.05 25.60
C GLU A 353 5.14 -2.32 24.14
N SER A 354 4.21 -2.80 23.30
CA SER A 354 4.47 -2.93 21.86
C SER A 354 4.76 -1.58 21.22
N PHE A 355 4.00 -0.55 21.59
CA PHE A 355 4.16 0.80 21.06
C PHE A 355 5.50 1.45 21.47
N LYS A 356 5.90 1.34 22.75
CA LYS A 356 7.20 1.82 23.24
C LYS A 356 8.36 1.15 22.51
N LYS A 357 8.28 -0.16 22.34
CA LYS A 357 9.29 -0.93 21.60
C LYS A 357 9.41 -0.41 20.17
N TYR A 358 8.29 -0.30 19.46
CA TYR A 358 8.27 0.21 18.09
C TYR A 358 8.89 1.61 17.97
N LEU A 359 8.48 2.56 18.83
CA LEU A 359 9.01 3.93 18.79
C LEU A 359 10.51 3.99 19.04
N ASN A 360 11.02 3.17 19.97
CA ASN A 360 12.44 3.11 20.25
C ASN A 360 13.25 2.59 19.06
N ASP A 361 12.71 1.60 18.35
CA ASP A 361 13.35 0.97 17.20
C ASP A 361 13.32 1.88 15.95
N HIS A 362 12.32 2.76 15.81
CA HIS A 362 12.09 3.60 14.61
C HIS A 362 12.28 5.11 14.84
N LYS A 363 12.92 5.52 15.94
CA LYS A 363 13.11 6.94 16.29
C LYS A 363 13.84 7.78 15.22
N LYS A 364 14.61 7.15 14.34
CA LYS A 364 15.37 7.83 13.26
C LYS A 364 14.48 8.22 12.08
N ASP A 365 13.33 7.56 11.91
CA ASP A 365 12.44 7.72 10.76
C ASP A 365 11.32 8.74 11.03
N LEU A 366 11.39 9.47 12.15
CA LEU A 366 10.39 10.46 12.51
C LEU A 366 10.54 11.73 11.66
N ASN A 367 9.45 12.44 11.44
CA ASN A 367 9.46 13.84 11.03
C ASN A 367 8.80 14.65 12.15
N TRP A 368 8.87 15.98 12.12
CA TRP A 368 8.39 16.78 13.25
C TRP A 368 6.88 16.67 13.48
N LYS A 369 6.08 16.43 12.43
CA LYS A 369 4.65 16.07 12.58
C LYS A 369 4.47 14.78 13.39
N ASN A 370 5.26 13.75 13.11
CA ASN A 370 5.25 12.49 13.87
C ASN A 370 5.73 12.73 15.31
N VAL A 371 6.80 13.51 15.51
CA VAL A 371 7.31 13.85 16.85
C VAL A 371 6.23 14.57 17.66
N TYR A 372 5.52 15.53 17.06
CA TYR A 372 4.44 16.24 17.74
C TYR A 372 3.35 15.29 18.23
N GLN A 373 2.89 14.39 17.37
CA GLN A 373 1.89 13.40 17.75
C GLN A 373 2.43 12.41 18.80
N ILE A 374 3.70 12.02 18.72
CA ILE A 374 4.34 11.17 19.73
C ILE A 374 4.38 11.88 21.08
N VAL A 375 4.79 13.14 21.14
CA VAL A 375 4.86 13.91 22.39
C VAL A 375 3.47 14.07 23.01
N ASP A 376 2.46 14.33 22.18
CA ASP A 376 1.07 14.42 22.62
C ASP A 376 0.58 13.10 23.24
N ILE A 377 0.79 11.96 22.55
CA ILE A 377 0.51 10.62 23.11
C ILE A 377 1.30 10.39 24.39
N SER A 378 2.59 10.70 24.38
CA SER A 378 3.48 10.41 25.49
C SER A 378 3.02 11.11 26.77
N LYS A 379 2.49 12.34 26.65
CA LYS A 379 1.86 13.06 27.78
C LYS A 379 0.61 12.33 28.29
N GLU A 380 -0.29 11.92 27.40
CA GLU A 380 -1.50 11.16 27.78
C GLU A 380 -1.15 9.83 28.46
N MET A 381 -0.02 9.23 28.08
CA MET A 381 0.42 7.91 28.55
C MET A 381 1.41 7.94 29.72
N ASN A 382 1.78 9.12 30.22
CA ASN A 382 2.87 9.27 31.19
C ASN A 382 4.19 8.60 30.73
N TYR A 383 4.48 8.67 29.43
CA TYR A 383 5.70 8.22 28.80
C TYR A 383 6.59 9.43 28.49
N LYS A 384 7.91 9.29 28.65
CA LYS A 384 8.84 10.36 28.25
C LYS A 384 9.21 10.14 26.78
N PRO A 385 8.79 11.02 25.85
CA PRO A 385 9.06 10.83 24.44
C PRO A 385 10.57 10.91 24.15
N ILE A 386 11.02 10.11 23.19
CA ILE A 386 12.36 10.23 22.61
C ILE A 386 12.26 11.25 21.48
N ILE A 387 12.89 12.41 21.66
CA ILE A 387 12.96 13.45 20.63
C ILE A 387 14.22 13.19 19.79
N PRO A 388 14.13 13.01 18.46
CA PRO A 388 15.31 12.81 17.63
C PRO A 388 16.03 14.13 17.36
N GLU A 389 17.33 14.06 17.10
CA GLU A 389 18.14 15.20 16.68
C GLU A 389 17.97 15.43 15.16
N TYR A 390 17.48 16.61 14.75
CA TYR A 390 17.29 16.96 13.33
C TYR A 390 17.98 18.29 12.97
N ASN A 391 18.47 18.37 11.73
CA ASN A 391 19.29 19.47 11.22
C ASN A 391 18.66 20.29 10.06
N GLU A 392 17.41 20.07 9.65
CA GLU A 392 16.82 20.73 8.45
C GLU A 392 15.38 21.27 8.65
N TRP A 393 14.93 22.16 7.74
CA TRP A 393 13.89 23.21 7.91
C TRP A 393 12.65 23.02 6.99
N ASN A 394 11.40 23.04 7.50
CA ASN A 394 10.09 23.16 6.76
C ASN A 394 8.92 23.40 7.75
N ILE A 395 7.62 23.22 7.41
CA ILE A 395 6.38 23.26 8.25
C ILE A 395 6.52 22.55 9.61
N ASP A 396 7.44 21.60 9.63
CA ASP A 396 8.14 21.06 10.76
C ASP A 396 8.56 22.10 11.82
N LEU A 397 8.73 23.37 11.47
CA LEU A 397 9.11 24.46 12.35
C LEU A 397 7.97 24.91 13.25
N LEU A 398 6.72 24.91 12.76
CA LEU A 398 5.55 25.15 13.61
C LEU A 398 5.36 23.99 14.59
N TYR A 399 5.60 22.76 14.13
CA TYR A 399 5.60 21.59 15.01
C TYR A 399 6.72 21.64 16.05
N LYS A 400 7.96 21.94 15.64
CA LYS A 400 9.13 22.15 16.50
C LYS A 400 8.92 23.27 17.51
N LEU A 401 8.27 24.35 17.07
CA LEU A 401 7.86 25.46 17.93
C LEU A 401 6.89 24.99 19.00
N VAL A 402 5.78 24.34 18.64
CA VAL A 402 4.80 23.83 19.62
C VAL A 402 5.42 22.83 20.59
N LEU A 403 6.47 22.12 20.16
CA LEU A 403 7.25 21.21 20.98
C LEU A 403 8.30 21.88 21.88
N THR A 404 8.40 23.20 21.87
CA THR A 404 9.40 24.01 22.62
C THR A 404 10.85 23.78 22.19
N GLU A 405 11.07 23.15 21.05
CA GLU A 405 12.40 22.84 20.50
C GLU A 405 12.91 23.91 19.53
N ALA A 406 12.09 24.92 19.21
CA ALA A 406 12.47 25.99 18.30
C ALA A 406 13.50 26.95 18.93
N THR A 407 14.51 27.32 18.17
CA THR A 407 15.51 28.32 18.57
C THR A 407 14.91 29.73 18.60
N GLU A 408 15.56 30.68 19.27
CA GLU A 408 15.10 32.08 19.28
C GLU A 408 15.07 32.69 17.87
N SER A 409 16.05 32.38 17.01
CA SER A 409 16.05 32.86 15.62
C SER A 409 14.88 32.30 14.80
N GLU A 410 14.50 31.04 15.03
CA GLU A 410 13.33 30.41 14.42
C GLU A 410 12.03 31.07 14.89
N LYS A 411 11.91 31.35 16.20
CA LYS A 411 10.77 32.10 16.77
C LYS A 411 10.66 33.51 16.18
N GLU A 412 11.78 34.22 16.06
CA GLU A 412 11.83 35.57 15.49
C GLU A 412 11.35 35.58 14.03
N LEU A 413 11.75 34.59 13.23
CA LEU A 413 11.33 34.49 11.85
C LEU A 413 9.82 34.22 11.73
N ILE A 414 9.29 33.28 12.52
CA ILE A 414 7.84 33.02 12.57
C ILE A 414 7.10 34.29 12.99
N ASN A 415 7.54 34.95 14.06
CA ASN A 415 6.92 36.21 14.51
C ASN A 415 6.94 37.30 13.41
N LYS A 416 8.01 37.37 12.61
CA LYS A 416 8.12 38.31 11.50
C LYS A 416 7.08 38.01 10.40
N GLU A 417 7.00 36.76 9.95
CA GLU A 417 6.04 36.33 8.92
C GLU A 417 4.58 36.58 9.37
N LEU A 418 4.29 36.29 10.63
CA LEU A 418 2.97 36.49 11.22
C LEU A 418 2.59 37.98 11.34
N LYS A 419 3.54 38.85 11.72
CA LYS A 419 3.30 40.31 11.83
C LYS A 419 2.99 40.95 10.47
N GLU A 420 3.70 40.53 9.42
CA GLU A 420 3.50 41.03 8.06
C GLU A 420 2.10 40.70 7.49
N SER A 421 1.41 39.70 8.06
CA SER A 421 0.14 39.18 7.54
C SER A 421 -1.11 39.59 8.35
N SER A 422 -0.95 40.37 9.43
CA SER A 422 -1.86 40.49 10.59
C SER A 422 -3.34 40.84 10.37
N LYS A 423 -3.78 41.33 9.20
CA LYS A 423 -5.21 41.64 8.95
C LYS A 423 -5.99 40.56 8.19
N GLU A 424 -5.33 39.68 7.44
CA GLU A 424 -5.97 38.64 6.61
C GLU A 424 -5.31 37.27 6.83
N PHE A 425 -4.54 37.13 7.91
CA PHE A 425 -3.69 35.96 8.13
C PHE A 425 -4.52 34.66 8.21
N TRP A 426 -5.53 34.64 9.07
CA TRP A 426 -6.34 33.46 9.37
C TRP A 426 -7.25 33.04 8.21
N THR A 427 -7.57 33.94 7.28
CA THR A 427 -8.37 33.62 6.09
C THR A 427 -7.53 33.07 4.95
N LYS A 428 -6.21 33.19 5.02
CA LYS A 428 -5.26 32.75 3.98
C LYS A 428 -4.52 31.45 4.33
N LYS A 429 -4.31 31.19 5.62
CA LYS A 429 -3.63 29.98 6.10
C LYS A 429 -4.60 28.80 6.16
N ASP A 430 -4.06 27.60 6.11
CA ASP A 430 -4.89 26.43 6.34
C ASP A 430 -5.22 26.27 7.84
N VAL A 431 -6.25 25.45 8.13
CA VAL A 431 -6.75 25.27 9.51
C VAL A 431 -5.75 24.51 10.40
N GLU A 432 -4.90 23.65 9.83
CA GLU A 432 -3.85 22.93 10.57
C GLU A 432 -2.75 23.90 11.01
N GLU A 433 -2.29 24.78 10.11
CA GLU A 433 -1.36 25.86 10.42
C GLU A 433 -1.92 26.80 11.49
N THR A 434 -3.19 27.19 11.35
CA THR A 434 -3.87 28.06 12.31
C THR A 434 -3.90 27.42 13.71
N PHE A 435 -4.25 26.13 13.78
CA PHE A 435 -4.18 25.36 15.02
C PHE A 435 -2.79 25.39 15.67
N LEU A 436 -1.73 25.11 14.90
CA LEU A 436 -0.37 25.09 15.43
C LEU A 436 0.06 26.45 15.98
N ILE A 437 -0.33 27.54 15.31
CA ILE A 437 -0.03 28.89 15.74
C ILE A 437 -0.81 29.26 17.00
N THR A 438 -2.11 28.94 17.06
CA THR A 438 -2.93 29.15 18.27
C THR A 438 -2.31 28.43 19.47
N LYS A 439 -1.94 27.16 19.30
CA LYS A 439 -1.31 26.35 20.34
C LYS A 439 0.06 26.91 20.76
N ALA A 440 0.90 27.30 19.81
CA ALA A 440 2.20 27.91 20.10
C ALA A 440 2.04 29.23 20.88
N LYS A 441 1.05 30.06 20.53
CA LYS A 441 0.76 31.29 21.26
C LYS A 441 0.32 31.01 22.70
N ASN A 442 -0.59 30.07 22.91
CA ASN A 442 -1.10 29.74 24.24
C ASN A 442 0.00 29.20 25.16
N ASN A 443 0.98 28.48 24.60
CA ASN A 443 2.17 28.06 25.32
C ASN A 443 3.21 29.19 25.52
N SER A 444 2.85 30.45 25.21
CA SER A 444 3.73 31.63 25.31
C SER A 444 5.01 31.54 24.47
N LEU A 445 4.97 30.77 23.36
CA LEU A 445 6.13 30.54 22.49
C LEU A 445 6.22 31.59 21.37
N LEU A 446 5.13 32.32 21.12
CA LEU A 446 5.05 33.40 20.14
C LEU A 446 4.66 34.72 20.80
N ASN A 447 5.36 35.78 20.41
CA ASN A 447 5.05 37.15 20.80
C ASN A 447 4.33 37.88 19.65
N ILE A 448 3.23 37.26 19.21
CA ILE A 448 2.28 37.85 18.27
C ILE A 448 1.11 38.45 19.04
N GLU A 449 0.64 39.62 18.61
CA GLU A 449 -0.65 40.16 19.02
C GLU A 449 -1.70 39.69 18.00
N TYR A 450 -2.69 38.93 18.45
CA TYR A 450 -3.91 38.69 17.70
C TYR A 450 -5.10 38.86 18.64
N LYS A 451 -6.25 39.24 18.07
CA LYS A 451 -7.50 39.30 18.82
C LYS A 451 -8.10 37.90 18.86
N VAL A 452 -8.19 37.33 20.04
CA VAL A 452 -8.82 36.01 20.26
C VAL A 452 -10.23 36.00 19.67
N GLU A 453 -10.91 37.14 19.72
CA GLU A 453 -12.24 37.38 19.17
C GLU A 453 -12.30 37.15 17.64
N ASP A 454 -11.24 37.48 16.91
CA ASP A 454 -11.19 37.31 15.45
C ASP A 454 -11.11 35.82 15.10
N ILE A 455 -10.22 35.07 15.77
CA ILE A 455 -10.09 33.62 15.57
C ILE A 455 -11.35 32.88 16.05
N LYS A 456 -11.91 33.30 17.19
CA LYS A 456 -13.19 32.80 17.70
C LYS A 456 -14.30 32.95 16.67
N TYR A 457 -14.48 34.17 16.15
CA TYR A 457 -15.53 34.45 15.18
C TYR A 457 -15.33 33.62 13.91
N TRP A 458 -14.11 33.57 13.40
CA TRP A 458 -13.75 32.76 12.23
C TRP A 458 -14.02 31.26 12.46
N ALA A 459 -13.56 30.68 13.57
CA ALA A 459 -13.75 29.27 13.88
C ALA A 459 -15.24 28.91 14.05
N LEU A 460 -16.00 29.70 14.82
CA LEU A 460 -17.42 29.43 15.05
C LEU A 460 -18.29 29.65 13.80
N SER A 461 -17.94 30.62 12.94
CA SER A 461 -18.66 30.87 11.68
C SER A 461 -18.35 29.83 10.59
N SER A 462 -17.33 29.00 10.78
CA SER A 462 -16.95 27.93 9.86
C SER A 462 -17.76 26.64 10.04
N GLN A 463 -18.65 26.58 11.03
CA GLN A 463 -19.55 25.45 11.25
C GLN A 463 -20.74 25.49 10.28
N ASN A 464 -20.90 24.42 9.49
CA ASN A 464 -22.00 24.24 8.56
C ASN A 464 -23.28 23.73 9.25
N ASN A 465 -24.41 23.79 8.52
CA ASN A 465 -25.72 23.35 9.02
C ASN A 465 -25.80 21.85 9.37
N ASP A 466 -24.93 21.02 8.78
CA ASP A 466 -24.86 19.59 9.08
C ASP A 466 -24.12 19.30 10.40
N GLY A 467 -23.43 20.31 10.94
CA GLY A 467 -22.64 20.24 12.16
C GLY A 467 -21.13 20.18 11.92
N GLY A 468 -20.67 19.76 10.75
CA GLY A 468 -19.23 19.76 10.43
C GLY A 468 -18.69 21.16 10.13
N PHE A 469 -17.38 21.26 9.90
CA PHE A 469 -16.71 22.54 9.61
C PHE A 469 -16.07 22.56 8.22
N SER A 470 -15.97 23.77 7.65
CA SER A 470 -15.18 24.05 6.45
C SER A 470 -14.68 25.50 6.40
N THR A 471 -13.52 25.76 5.78
CA THR A 471 -12.85 27.07 5.77
C THR A 471 -13.42 28.03 4.72
N LYS A 472 -14.15 27.53 3.71
CA LYS A 472 -14.60 28.34 2.56
C LYS A 472 -16.09 28.19 2.24
N GLY A 473 -16.91 27.79 3.21
CA GLY A 473 -18.34 27.52 3.00
C GLY A 473 -18.59 26.38 2.01
N ASN A 474 -17.64 25.46 1.93
CA ASN A 474 -17.76 24.23 1.14
C ASN A 474 -18.53 23.19 1.97
N ASP A 475 -18.70 22.00 1.41
CA ASP A 475 -19.14 20.83 2.17
C ASP A 475 -18.21 20.62 3.38
N SER A 476 -18.78 20.13 4.48
CA SER A 476 -18.02 19.85 5.70
C SER A 476 -16.92 18.83 5.44
N ASP A 477 -15.75 19.06 6.03
CA ASP A 477 -14.61 18.17 5.95
C ASP A 477 -14.25 17.66 7.35
N LEU A 478 -13.96 16.37 7.47
CA LEU A 478 -13.65 15.74 8.77
C LEU A 478 -12.31 16.21 9.35
N ILE A 479 -11.29 16.43 8.50
CA ILE A 479 -9.97 16.91 8.94
C ILE A 479 -10.13 18.34 9.46
N GLU A 480 -10.84 19.18 8.72
CA GLU A 480 -11.12 20.55 9.15
C GLU A 480 -11.95 20.57 10.45
N THR A 481 -13.00 19.76 10.53
CA THR A 481 -13.81 19.59 11.76
C THR A 481 -12.94 19.27 12.98
N TYR A 482 -11.99 18.35 12.82
CA TYR A 482 -11.04 18.02 13.89
C TYR A 482 -10.17 19.22 14.28
N PHE A 483 -9.56 19.93 13.32
CA PHE A 483 -8.68 21.06 13.64
C PHE A 483 -9.43 22.28 14.19
N TYR A 484 -10.65 22.58 13.72
CA TYR A 484 -11.48 23.62 14.32
C TYR A 484 -11.83 23.30 15.78
N LEU A 485 -12.17 22.05 16.10
CA LEU A 485 -12.40 21.64 17.49
C LEU A 485 -11.14 21.78 18.35
N GLN A 486 -9.96 21.48 17.79
CA GLN A 486 -8.69 21.70 18.49
C GLN A 486 -8.44 23.19 18.73
N ILE A 487 -8.68 24.06 17.75
CA ILE A 487 -8.57 25.52 17.90
C ILE A 487 -9.51 26.02 18.99
N LEU A 488 -10.78 25.61 18.96
CA LEU A 488 -11.78 26.00 19.94
C LEU A 488 -11.38 25.56 21.36
N LYS A 489 -10.86 24.34 21.52
CA LYS A 489 -10.33 23.85 22.79
C LYS A 489 -9.13 24.67 23.28
N GLU A 490 -8.17 24.95 22.40
CA GLU A 490 -7.00 25.77 22.74
C GLU A 490 -7.42 27.19 23.19
N LEU A 491 -8.50 27.73 22.62
CA LEU A 491 -9.05 29.03 23.01
C LEU A 491 -10.01 28.98 24.22
N ASP A 492 -10.25 27.80 24.81
CA ASP A 492 -11.25 27.57 25.86
C ASP A 492 -12.67 28.05 25.46
N ILE A 493 -13.08 27.72 24.22
CA ILE A 493 -14.36 28.10 23.63
C ILE A 493 -15.16 26.84 23.29
N GLU A 494 -16.43 26.83 23.68
CA GLU A 494 -17.35 25.76 23.31
C GLU A 494 -17.91 25.97 21.88
N PRO A 495 -18.06 24.90 21.07
CA PRO A 495 -18.68 25.01 19.76
C PRO A 495 -20.19 25.30 19.88
N ASN A 496 -20.79 25.86 18.84
CA ASN A 496 -22.19 26.32 18.87
C ASN A 496 -23.20 25.21 19.13
N ASN A 497 -22.93 24.00 18.62
CA ASN A 497 -23.84 22.86 18.73
C ASN A 497 -23.04 21.54 18.72
N LYS A 498 -22.82 20.95 19.90
CA LYS A 498 -22.03 19.71 20.05
C LYS A 498 -22.75 18.51 19.44
N GLU A 499 -24.07 18.46 19.59
CA GLU A 499 -24.91 17.36 19.15
C GLU A 499 -24.95 17.25 17.63
N SER A 500 -24.99 18.38 16.90
CA SER A 500 -24.92 18.37 15.44
C SER A 500 -23.55 17.89 14.94
N ILE A 501 -22.46 18.30 15.59
CA ILE A 501 -21.10 17.85 15.25
C ILE A 501 -20.98 16.34 15.47
N ALA A 502 -21.46 15.83 16.61
CA ALA A 502 -21.46 14.40 16.89
C ALA A 502 -22.28 13.62 15.87
N LYS A 503 -23.46 14.14 15.51
CA LYS A 503 -24.32 13.53 14.48
C LYS A 503 -23.63 13.52 13.11
N TYR A 504 -22.94 14.59 12.74
CA TYR A 504 -22.12 14.65 11.53
C TYR A 504 -21.03 13.55 11.55
N ILE A 505 -20.24 13.47 12.63
CA ILE A 505 -19.18 12.47 12.77
C ILE A 505 -19.76 11.05 12.72
N PHE A 506 -20.83 10.75 13.46
CA PHE A 506 -21.47 9.43 13.44
C PHE A 506 -22.03 9.05 12.07
N SER A 507 -22.41 10.04 11.25
CA SER A 507 -22.85 9.78 9.86
C SER A 507 -21.73 9.27 8.94
N LEU A 508 -20.47 9.42 9.36
CA LEU A 508 -19.28 8.93 8.67
C LEU A 508 -18.84 7.52 9.14
N ARG A 509 -19.57 6.89 10.07
CA ARG A 509 -19.29 5.51 10.50
C ARG A 509 -19.50 4.53 9.36
N VAL A 510 -18.57 3.58 9.23
CA VAL A 510 -18.71 2.45 8.32
C VAL A 510 -19.10 1.21 9.12
N PRO A 511 -20.18 0.46 8.78
CA PRO A 511 -20.61 -0.71 9.55
C PRO A 511 -19.53 -1.78 9.76
N SER A 512 -18.59 -1.91 8.81
CA SER A 512 -17.42 -2.79 8.90
C SER A 512 -16.33 -2.34 9.87
N GLY A 513 -16.59 -1.32 10.69
CA GLY A 513 -15.61 -0.67 11.56
C GLY A 513 -14.88 0.48 10.87
N GLY A 514 -14.48 1.45 11.69
CA GLY A 514 -13.81 2.70 11.31
C GLY A 514 -14.75 3.80 10.83
N TYR A 515 -14.15 4.93 10.49
CA TYR A 515 -14.80 6.09 9.89
C TYR A 515 -14.20 6.39 8.52
N THR A 516 -14.94 7.15 7.71
CA THR A 516 -14.51 7.66 6.40
C THR A 516 -14.45 9.19 6.41
N PHE A 517 -13.74 9.79 5.44
CA PHE A 517 -13.67 11.26 5.31
C PHE A 517 -14.97 11.86 4.75
N GLN A 518 -15.72 11.07 3.98
CA GLN A 518 -16.95 11.50 3.32
C GLN A 518 -17.99 10.38 3.36
N LYS A 519 -19.27 10.73 3.52
CA LYS A 519 -20.35 9.76 3.61
C LYS A 519 -20.34 8.76 2.45
N GLY A 520 -20.35 7.47 2.78
CA GLY A 520 -20.32 6.37 1.80
C GLY A 520 -18.92 5.98 1.30
N GLY A 521 -17.87 6.65 1.76
CA GLY A 521 -16.49 6.25 1.48
C GLY A 521 -16.04 5.02 2.27
N ASN A 522 -14.84 4.56 1.95
CA ASN A 522 -14.19 3.47 2.68
C ASN A 522 -13.61 3.97 4.01
N ALA A 523 -13.60 3.08 5.01
CA ALA A 523 -12.96 3.39 6.28
C ALA A 523 -11.47 3.63 6.08
N SER A 524 -10.94 4.66 6.74
CA SER A 524 -9.52 4.99 6.78
C SER A 524 -9.02 5.12 8.22
N LEU A 525 -7.75 4.80 8.43
CA LEU A 525 -7.13 4.90 9.75
C LEU A 525 -7.14 6.34 10.26
N GLN A 526 -6.83 7.30 9.37
CA GLN A 526 -6.82 8.72 9.69
C GLN A 526 -8.21 9.26 9.99
N ALA A 527 -9.23 8.95 9.19
CA ALA A 527 -10.60 9.40 9.48
C ALA A 527 -11.12 8.78 10.79
N THR A 528 -10.77 7.53 11.06
CA THR A 528 -11.12 6.87 12.33
C THR A 528 -10.50 7.60 13.52
N TYR A 529 -9.22 7.95 13.41
CA TYR A 529 -8.53 8.75 14.41
C TYR A 529 -9.20 10.12 14.64
N TYR A 530 -9.38 10.91 13.57
CA TYR A 530 -9.95 12.25 13.68
C TYR A 530 -11.36 12.22 14.25
N SER A 531 -12.19 11.25 13.85
CA SER A 531 -13.55 11.11 14.37
C SER A 531 -13.58 10.83 15.88
N ILE A 532 -12.78 9.87 16.34
CA ILE A 532 -12.74 9.48 17.76
C ILE A 532 -12.18 10.62 18.61
N GLU A 533 -11.10 11.27 18.17
CA GLU A 533 -10.55 12.42 18.88
C GLU A 533 -11.52 13.61 18.89
N SER A 534 -12.22 13.89 17.79
CA SER A 534 -13.26 14.93 17.76
C SER A 534 -14.39 14.63 18.75
N LEU A 535 -14.85 13.38 18.84
CA LEU A 535 -15.87 13.00 19.84
C LEU A 535 -15.35 13.17 21.27
N LYS A 536 -14.07 12.83 21.52
CA LYS A 536 -13.40 13.07 22.81
C LYS A 536 -13.32 14.56 23.15
N LEU A 537 -12.99 15.42 22.19
CA LEU A 537 -12.99 16.88 22.35
C LEU A 537 -14.38 17.42 22.72
N LEU A 538 -15.45 16.75 22.29
CA LEU A 538 -16.85 17.08 22.62
C LEU A 538 -17.31 16.46 23.95
N ASN A 539 -16.47 15.68 24.64
CA ASN A 539 -16.81 14.85 25.80
C ASN A 539 -17.91 13.81 25.51
N ILE A 540 -17.92 13.26 24.30
CA ILE A 540 -18.84 12.21 23.87
C ILE A 540 -18.05 10.91 23.79
N THR A 541 -18.48 9.91 24.55
CA THR A 541 -17.88 8.58 24.56
C THR A 541 -18.70 7.63 23.69
N GLU A 542 -18.02 6.69 23.03
CA GLU A 542 -18.65 5.64 22.21
C GLU A 542 -19.17 4.46 23.00
#